data_AF-A0A3P8WD51-F1
#
_entry.id   AF-A0A3P8WD51-F1
#
_cell.length_a   1.000
_cell.length_b   1.000
_cell.length_c   1.000
_cell.angle_alpha   90.00
_cell.angle_beta   90.00
_cell.angle_gamma   90.00
#
_symmetry.space_group_name_H-M   'P 1'
#
loop_
_entity.id
_entity.type
_entity.pdbx_description
1 polymer ?
#
loop_
_entity_poly.entity_id
_entity_poly.type
_entity_poly.pdbx_seq_one_letter_code
_entity_poly.pdbx_strand_id
1 'polypeptide(L)' 'INATNIKVRTYMQYTHTYHANDRSNQSKCFQNYLDFHRCNNALAAKDQDISPCQWYQSLVPGLVGKWDEKIEQGTFPGKI' A
#
# COMPACT_ATOMS: atom_id res chain seq x y z
N ILE A 1 18.58 16.82 -4.13
CA ILE A 1 17.43 15.91 -3.84
C ILE A 1 16.24 16.79 -3.47
N ASN A 2 15.16 16.73 -4.24
CA ASN A 2 13.94 17.55 -4.11
C ASN A 2 13.00 17.02 -3.00
N ALA A 3 12.22 17.92 -2.40
CA ALA A 3 11.34 17.62 -1.25
C ALA A 3 10.33 16.48 -1.50
N THR A 4 9.94 16.27 -2.75
CA THR A 4 9.07 15.14 -3.16
C THR A 4 9.78 13.79 -3.00
N ASN A 5 11.05 13.70 -3.38
CA ASN A 5 11.87 12.51 -3.16
C ASN A 5 12.11 12.25 -1.66
N ILE A 6 12.11 13.29 -0.83
CA ILE A 6 12.18 13.17 0.63
C ILE A 6 10.87 12.60 1.20
N LYS A 7 9.70 13.04 0.71
CA LYS A 7 8.38 12.50 1.12
C LYS A 7 8.15 11.04 0.69
N VAL A 8 8.55 10.67 -0.51
CA VAL A 8 8.46 9.28 -0.99
C VAL A 8 9.44 8.37 -0.23
N ARG A 9 10.68 8.84 0.00
CA ARG A 9 11.65 8.12 0.85
C ARG A 9 11.19 7.99 2.29
N THR A 10 10.50 8.98 2.86
CA THR A 10 9.91 8.84 4.20
C THR A 10 8.71 7.91 4.21
N TYR A 11 7.85 7.89 3.18
CA TYR A 11 6.80 6.88 3.05
C TYR A 11 7.39 5.46 2.97
N MET A 12 8.42 5.27 2.13
CA MET A 12 9.15 4.00 1.98
C MET A 12 9.95 3.60 3.21
N GLN A 13 10.60 4.54 3.91
CA GLN A 13 11.29 4.26 5.18
C GLN A 13 10.27 3.93 6.27
N TYR A 14 9.13 4.63 6.32
CA TYR A 14 8.07 4.36 7.28
C TYR A 14 7.45 2.97 7.05
N THR A 15 7.15 2.61 5.80
CA THR A 15 6.61 1.27 5.50
C THR A 15 7.66 0.17 5.71
N HIS A 16 8.93 0.38 5.35
CA HIS A 16 10.00 -0.60 5.57
C HIS A 16 10.38 -0.81 7.05
N THR A 17 10.24 0.18 7.93
CA THR A 17 10.62 0.02 9.35
C THR A 17 9.45 -0.35 10.26
N TYR A 18 8.20 0.04 9.94
CA TYR A 18 7.02 -0.21 10.81
C TYR A 18 6.21 -1.46 10.46
N HIS A 19 6.44 -2.07 9.30
CA HIS A 19 5.68 -3.24 8.88
C HIS A 19 6.55 -4.47 9.05
N ALA A 20 6.73 -4.84 10.33
CA ALA A 20 6.98 -6.23 10.68
C ALA A 20 6.00 -7.09 9.85
N ASN A 21 6.56 -7.97 9.04
CA ASN A 21 5.89 -8.78 8.02
C ASN A 21 5.01 -9.87 8.65
N ASP A 22 4.12 -9.48 9.56
CA ASP A 22 3.17 -10.40 10.15
C ASP A 22 1.94 -10.51 9.25
N ARG A 23 1.97 -11.54 8.41
CA ARG A 23 0.93 -11.92 7.46
C ARG A 23 -0.24 -12.66 8.13
N SER A 24 -0.10 -13.04 9.41
CA SER A 24 -1.10 -13.80 10.15
C SER A 24 -2.14 -12.91 10.85
N ASN A 25 -1.83 -11.62 11.00
CA ASN A 25 -2.73 -10.65 11.62
C ASN A 25 -3.61 -9.94 10.58
N GLN A 26 -4.92 -10.19 10.64
CA GLN A 26 -5.91 -9.60 9.72
C GLN A 26 -5.89 -8.07 9.70
N SER A 27 -5.68 -7.42 10.84
CA SER A 27 -5.60 -5.95 10.94
C SER A 27 -4.35 -5.42 10.22
N LYS A 28 -3.21 -6.10 10.39
CA LYS A 28 -1.96 -5.74 9.71
C LYS A 28 -2.06 -5.94 8.20
N CYS A 29 -2.70 -7.02 7.76
CA CYS A 29 -2.98 -7.28 6.36
C CYS A 29 -3.86 -6.18 5.73
N PHE A 30 -4.90 -5.74 6.43
CA PHE A 30 -5.77 -4.66 5.96
C PHE A 30 -4.99 -3.34 5.83
N GLN A 31 -4.17 -3.00 6.83
CA GLN A 31 -3.33 -1.81 6.76
C GLN A 31 -2.33 -1.86 5.60
N ASN A 32 -1.69 -3.02 5.37
CA ASN A 32 -0.78 -3.21 4.23
C ASN A 32 -1.50 -2.98 2.88
N TYR A 33 -2.73 -3.45 2.74
CA TYR A 33 -3.53 -3.24 1.53
C TYR A 33 -3.85 -1.75 1.31
N LEU A 34 -4.22 -1.02 2.37
CA LEU A 34 -4.43 0.42 2.27
C LEU A 34 -3.16 1.16 1.86
N ASP A 35 -2.01 0.82 2.45
CA ASP A 35 -0.76 1.52 2.17
C ASP A 35 -0.25 1.23 0.75
N PHE A 36 -0.49 0.04 0.23
CA PHE A 36 -0.25 -0.29 -1.18
C PHE A 36 -1.03 0.64 -2.13
N HIS A 37 -2.35 0.73 -1.97
CA HIS A 37 -3.18 1.57 -2.84
C HIS A 37 -2.84 3.06 -2.70
N ARG A 38 -2.64 3.55 -1.47
CA ARG A 38 -2.25 4.95 -1.21
C ARG A 38 -0.91 5.30 -1.83
N CYS A 39 0.07 4.39 -1.74
CA CYS A 39 1.38 4.55 -2.36
C CYS A 39 1.25 4.66 -3.89
N ASN A 40 0.53 3.72 -4.51
CA ASN A 40 0.28 3.74 -5.96
C ASN A 40 -0.43 5.03 -6.39
N ASN A 41 -1.51 5.41 -5.70
CA ASN A 41 -2.28 6.62 -5.99
C ASN A 41 -1.41 7.88 -5.87
N ALA A 42 -0.60 7.98 -4.82
CA ALA A 42 0.24 9.15 -4.57
C ALA A 42 1.38 9.32 -5.59
N LEU A 43 1.92 8.22 -6.12
CA LEU A 43 2.97 8.23 -7.14
C LEU A 43 2.38 8.40 -8.55
N ALA A 44 1.29 7.71 -8.87
CA ALA A 44 0.58 7.82 -10.14
C ALA A 44 0.04 9.24 -10.37
N ALA A 45 -0.52 9.89 -9.34
CA ALA A 45 -1.00 11.27 -9.42
C ALA A 45 0.11 12.31 -9.70
N LYS A 46 1.38 11.88 -9.68
CA LYS A 46 2.56 12.71 -9.93
C LYS A 46 3.41 12.19 -11.09
N ASP A 47 2.89 11.23 -11.86
CA ASP A 47 3.62 10.56 -12.95
C ASP A 47 4.99 9.99 -12.50
N GLN A 48 5.06 9.48 -11.26
CA GLN A 48 6.27 8.89 -10.68
C GLN A 48 6.25 7.35 -10.78
N ASP A 49 7.44 6.75 -10.78
CA ASP A 49 7.62 5.30 -10.76
C ASP A 49 6.95 4.67 -9.53
N ILE A 50 6.06 3.71 -9.78
CA ILE A 50 5.29 2.97 -8.77
C ILE A 50 5.99 1.70 -8.27
N SER A 51 7.13 1.30 -8.88
CA SER A 51 7.93 0.15 -8.46
C SER A 51 8.25 0.13 -6.95
N PRO A 52 8.53 1.27 -6.29
CA PRO A 52 8.57 1.41 -4.84
C PRO A 52 7.43 0.77 -4.04
N CYS A 53 6.20 0.72 -4.57
CA CYS A 53 5.02 0.22 -3.86
C CYS A 53 4.83 -1.29 -4.01
N GLN A 54 5.62 -1.98 -4.85
CA GLN A 54 5.43 -3.39 -5.19
C GLN A 54 5.76 -4.37 -4.05
N TRP A 55 6.33 -3.90 -2.93
CA TRP A 55 6.61 -4.68 -1.72
C TRP A 55 5.38 -5.47 -1.22
N TYR A 56 4.17 -4.96 -1.48
CA TYR A 56 2.91 -5.55 -1.06
C TYR A 56 2.63 -6.94 -1.65
N GLN A 57 3.02 -7.20 -2.90
CA GLN A 57 2.72 -8.46 -3.60
C GLN A 57 3.28 -9.69 -2.88
N SER A 58 4.34 -9.50 -2.09
CA SER A 58 4.93 -10.58 -1.31
C SER A 58 4.15 -10.91 -0.04
N LEU A 59 3.26 -10.05 0.47
CA LEU A 59 2.79 -10.11 1.87
C LEU A 59 1.42 -10.72 2.12
N VAL A 60 0.56 -10.91 1.11
CA VAL A 60 -0.84 -11.30 1.37
C VAL A 60 -1.33 -12.43 0.45
N PRO A 61 -1.23 -13.70 0.88
CA PRO A 61 -1.93 -14.79 0.22
C PRO A 61 -3.39 -14.89 0.73
N GLY A 62 -4.37 -14.64 -0.14
CA GLY A 62 -5.77 -15.11 0.06
C GLY A 62 -6.83 -14.09 0.53
N LEU A 63 -6.48 -12.85 0.89
CA LEU A 63 -7.45 -11.81 1.29
C LEU A 63 -7.63 -10.67 0.27
N VAL A 64 -6.75 -10.60 -0.72
CA VAL A 64 -6.69 -9.52 -1.72
C VAL A 64 -7.96 -9.50 -2.60
N GLY A 65 -8.34 -10.64 -3.18
CA GLY A 65 -9.47 -10.69 -4.13
C GLY A 65 -10.81 -10.23 -3.56
N LYS A 66 -11.10 -10.51 -2.28
CA LYS A 66 -12.35 -10.06 -1.64
C LYS A 66 -12.40 -8.54 -1.42
N TRP A 67 -11.25 -7.90 -1.24
CA TRP A 67 -11.18 -6.45 -1.10
C TRP A 67 -11.18 -5.77 -2.46
N ASP A 68 -10.55 -6.37 -3.47
CA ASP A 68 -10.58 -5.90 -4.85
C ASP A 68 -12.02 -5.88 -5.39
N GLU A 69 -12.80 -6.95 -5.20
CA GLU A 69 -14.23 -6.99 -5.55
C GLU A 69 -15.02 -5.84 -4.89
N LYS A 70 -14.72 -5.52 -3.63
CA LYS A 70 -15.38 -4.42 -2.91
C LYS A 70 -14.94 -3.06 -3.42
N ILE A 71 -13.70 -2.90 -3.88
CA ILE A 71 -13.25 -1.67 -4.54
C ILE A 71 -14.02 -1.49 -5.85
N GLU A 72 -14.08 -2.53 -6.68
CA GLU A 72 -14.81 -2.50 -7.95
C GLU A 72 -16.30 -2.18 -7.77
N GLN A 73 -16.91 -2.73 -6.71
CA GLN A 73 -18.31 -2.45 -6.36
C GLN A 73 -18.52 -1.10 -5.65
N GLY A 74 -17.46 -0.37 -5.30
CA GLY A 74 -17.56 0.87 -4.54
C GLY A 74 -18.04 0.70 -3.08
N THR A 75 -17.93 -0.51 -2.53
CA THR A 75 -18.37 -0.87 -1.16
C THR A 75 -17.21 -1.11 -0.20
N PHE A 76 -15.98 -0.83 -0.62
CA PHE A 76 -14.79 -1.01 0.20
C PHE A 76 -14.80 -0.04 1.40
N PRO A 77 -14.65 -0.53 2.65
CA PRO A 77 -14.79 0.31 3.84
C PRO A 77 -13.55 1.17 4.15
N GLY A 78 -12.42 0.92 3.47
CA GLY A 78 -11.17 1.63 3.73
C GLY A 78 -10.97 2.84 2.83
N LYS A 79 -10.28 3.87 3.35
CA LYS A 79 -9.89 5.05 2.57
C LYS A 79 -8.57 4.79 1.84
N ILE A 80 -8.62 4.75 0.51
CA ILE A 80 -7.48 4.59 -0.42
C ILE A 80 -7.19 5.87 -1.20
#